data_AF-A0A521HEZ4-F1
#
_entry.id   AF-A0A521HEZ4-F1
#
_cell.length_a   1.000
_cell.length_b   1.000
_cell.length_c   1.000
_cell.angle_alpha   90.00
_cell.angle_beta   90.00
_cell.angle_gamma   90.00
#
_symmetry.space_group_name_H-M   'P 1'
#
loop_
_entity.id
_entity.type
_entity.pdbx_description
1 polymer ?
#
loop_
_entity_poly.entity_id
_entity_poly.type
_entity_poly.pdbx_seq_one_letter_code
_entity_poly.pdbx_strand_id
1 'polypeptide(L)'
;MKIKNQEDLSIEIKRLEEKSKSQEQYLLAKVHTLRERYTPVNMILNSLSSLTGIPLNKSELLKKGTLVSLTFIAQALMRKSELKLETLVADFLNKAVEKIKNIFSSKDEPENQADAEVESAN
;
A
#
# COMPACT_ATOMS: atom_id res chain seq x y z
N MET A 1 -5.46 -54.21 15.45
CA MET A 1 -5.84 -55.20 14.42
C MET A 1 -4.86 -56.37 14.54
N LYS A 2 -5.32 -57.62 14.60
CA LYS A 2 -4.42 -58.79 14.57
C LYS A 2 -4.40 -59.30 13.13
N ILE A 3 -3.23 -59.29 12.49
CA ILE A 3 -3.04 -59.77 11.11
C ILE A 3 -3.10 -61.30 11.15
N LYS A 4 -4.06 -61.90 10.44
CA LYS A 4 -4.25 -63.36 10.45
C LYS A 4 -3.91 -64.01 9.12
N ASN A 5 -3.98 -63.26 8.02
CA ASN A 5 -3.71 -63.77 6.67
C ASN A 5 -2.99 -62.71 5.80
N GLN A 6 -2.60 -63.09 4.59
CA GLN A 6 -1.87 -62.23 3.65
C GLN A 6 -2.71 -61.04 3.14
N GLU A 7 -4.04 -61.20 3.12
CA GLU A 7 -4.98 -60.15 2.71
C GLU A 7 -5.06 -59.05 3.78
N ASP A 8 -5.15 -59.43 5.06
CA ASP A 8 -5.08 -58.50 6.20
C ASP A 8 -3.76 -57.72 6.20
N LEU A 9 -2.66 -58.38 5.86
CA LEU A 9 -1.33 -57.76 5.79
C LEU A 9 -1.28 -56.69 4.69
N SER A 10 -1.82 -56.99 3.51
CA SER A 10 -1.81 -56.05 2.37
C SER A 10 -2.78 -54.88 2.57
N ILE A 11 -3.91 -55.09 3.25
CA ILE A 11 -4.81 -54.02 3.68
C ILE A 11 -4.11 -53.12 4.71
N GLU A 12 -3.43 -53.70 5.69
CA GLU A 12 -2.73 -52.93 6.72
C GLU A 12 -1.54 -52.15 6.14
N ILE A 13 -0.80 -52.73 5.18
CA ILE A 13 0.25 -52.01 4.44
C ILE A 13 -0.32 -50.80 3.72
N LYS A 14 -1.42 -50.94 2.97
CA LYS A 14 -2.07 -49.81 2.30
C LYS A 14 -2.50 -48.72 3.29
N ARG A 15 -3.11 -49.11 4.41
CA ARG A 15 -3.51 -48.18 5.46
C ARG A 15 -2.31 -47.42 6.04
N LEU A 16 -1.19 -48.10 6.25
CA LEU A 16 0.05 -47.49 6.74
C LEU A 16 0.68 -46.55 5.71
N GLU A 17 0.68 -46.91 4.43
CA GLU A 17 1.15 -46.04 3.34
C GLU A 17 0.30 -44.77 3.22
N GLU A 18 -1.02 -44.89 3.29
CA GLU A 18 -1.94 -43.75 3.29
C GLU A 18 -1.70 -42.84 4.50
N LYS A 19 -1.54 -43.44 5.69
CA LYS A 19 -1.21 -42.69 6.90
C LYS A 19 0.12 -41.96 6.77
N SER A 20 1.14 -42.61 6.21
CA SER A 20 2.45 -42.03 5.95
C SER A 20 2.35 -40.82 5.02
N LYS A 21 1.67 -40.97 3.87
CA LYS A 21 1.44 -39.87 2.92
C LYS A 21 0.69 -38.71 3.55
N SER A 22 -0.34 -38.98 4.35
CA SER A 22 -1.08 -37.94 5.06
C SER A 22 -0.19 -37.17 6.05
N GLN A 23 0.69 -37.87 6.77
CA GLN A 23 1.64 -37.25 7.69
C GLN A 23 2.69 -36.41 6.95
N GLU A 24 3.19 -36.89 5.82
CA GLU A 24 4.14 -36.15 4.98
C GLU A 24 3.51 -34.85 4.46
N GLN A 25 2.29 -34.90 3.93
CA GLN A 25 1.58 -33.71 3.46
C GLN A 25 1.32 -32.71 4.60
N TYR A 26 0.95 -33.21 5.79
CA TYR A 26 0.79 -32.38 6.97
C TYR A 26 2.09 -31.69 7.38
N LEU A 27 3.21 -32.41 7.34
CA LEU A 27 4.54 -31.86 7.63
C LEU A 27 4.95 -30.80 6.60
N LEU A 28 4.76 -31.07 5.30
CA LEU A 28 5.04 -30.10 4.25
C LEU A 28 4.22 -28.82 4.39
N ALA A 29 2.92 -28.96 4.70
CA ALA A 29 2.06 -27.81 4.99
C ALA A 29 2.56 -27.02 6.20
N LYS A 30 2.94 -27.70 7.29
CA LYS A 30 3.53 -27.04 8.47
C LYS A 30 4.82 -26.31 8.15
N VAL A 31 5.74 -26.94 7.41
CA VAL A 31 7.00 -26.30 6.99
C VAL A 31 6.73 -25.07 6.14
N HIS A 32 5.76 -25.14 5.22
CA HIS A 32 5.36 -24.00 4.40
C HIS A 32 4.84 -22.84 5.27
N THR A 33 3.93 -23.12 6.20
CA THR A 33 3.41 -22.10 7.12
C THR A 33 4.49 -21.51 8.04
N LEU A 34 5.46 -22.32 8.48
CA LEU A 34 6.62 -21.82 9.22
C LEU A 34 7.45 -20.88 8.35
N ARG A 35 7.76 -21.29 7.13
CA ARG A 35 8.52 -20.47 6.17
C ARG A 35 7.84 -19.12 5.94
N GLU A 36 6.52 -19.10 5.80
CA GLU A 36 5.76 -17.86 5.67
C GLU A 36 5.85 -16.98 6.92
N ARG A 37 5.69 -17.55 8.12
CA ARG A 37 5.82 -16.81 9.39
C ARG A 37 7.21 -16.23 9.61
N TYR A 38 8.25 -16.91 9.12
CA TYR A 38 9.64 -16.48 9.24
C TYR A 38 10.14 -15.66 8.05
N THR A 39 9.26 -15.23 7.14
CA THR A 39 9.66 -14.20 6.17
C THR A 39 10.11 -12.93 6.93
N PRO A 40 11.17 -12.24 6.47
CA PRO A 40 11.70 -11.07 7.17
C PRO A 40 10.63 -10.01 7.48
N VAL A 41 9.69 -9.83 6.55
CA VAL A 41 8.54 -8.93 6.70
C VAL A 41 7.65 -9.34 7.88
N ASN A 42 7.35 -10.63 8.02
CA ASN A 42 6.53 -11.14 9.12
C ASN A 42 7.28 -11.10 10.46
N MET A 43 8.60 -11.32 10.47
CA MET A 43 9.41 -11.13 11.68
C MET A 43 9.36 -9.67 12.15
N ILE A 44 9.54 -8.72 11.23
CA ILE A 44 9.47 -7.28 11.52
C ILE A 44 8.08 -6.92 12.04
N LEU A 45 7.02 -7.39 11.37
CA LEU A 45 5.63 -7.17 11.80
C LEU A 45 5.36 -7.73 13.19
N ASN A 46 5.81 -8.96 13.47
CA ASN A 46 5.61 -9.58 14.78
C ASN A 46 6.37 -8.81 15.88
N SER A 47 7.59 -8.35 15.61
CA SER A 47 8.38 -7.55 16.55
C SER A 47 7.74 -6.17 16.81
N LEU A 48 7.32 -5.47 15.76
CA LEU A 48 6.62 -4.19 15.89
C LEU A 48 5.25 -4.35 16.55
N SER A 49 4.51 -5.41 16.24
CA SER A 49 3.22 -5.70 16.85
C SER A 49 3.37 -6.06 18.32
N SER A 50 4.39 -6.84 18.68
CA SER A 50 4.76 -7.12 20.08
C SER A 50 5.12 -5.84 20.85
N LEU A 51 5.88 -4.94 20.23
CA LEU A 51 6.32 -3.69 20.87
C LEU A 51 5.19 -2.66 21.01
N THR A 52 4.29 -2.58 20.02
CA THR A 52 3.22 -1.55 19.96
C THR A 52 1.87 -2.04 20.46
N GLY A 53 1.68 -3.35 20.63
CA GLY A 53 0.41 -3.98 20.99
C GLY A 53 -0.66 -3.94 19.89
N ILE A 54 -0.35 -3.37 18.72
CA ILE A 54 -1.30 -3.21 17.62
C ILE A 54 -1.07 -4.34 16.61
N PRO A 55 -2.12 -5.09 16.20
CA PRO A 55 -2.00 -6.09 15.14
C PRO A 55 -1.74 -5.39 13.80
N LEU A 56 -0.47 -5.31 13.40
CA LEU A 56 -0.08 -4.66 12.15
C LEU A 56 -0.19 -5.65 10.99
N ASN A 57 -0.92 -5.25 9.96
CA ASN A 57 -1.03 -6.01 8.73
C ASN A 57 -0.04 -5.50 7.67
N LYS A 58 0.40 -6.35 6.73
CA LYS A 58 1.41 -5.99 5.69
C LYS A 58 1.01 -4.74 4.91
N SER A 59 -0.28 -4.61 4.56
CA SER A 59 -0.81 -3.45 3.83
C SER A 59 -0.76 -2.16 4.66
N GLU A 60 -1.03 -2.25 5.97
CA GLU A 60 -0.96 -1.09 6.85
C GLU A 60 0.48 -0.65 7.09
N LEU A 61 1.42 -1.59 7.24
CA LEU A 61 2.83 -1.24 7.36
C LEU A 61 3.37 -0.59 6.09
N LEU A 62 2.96 -1.08 4.90
CA LEU A 62 3.36 -0.44 3.65
C LEU A 62 2.81 0.99 3.56
N LYS A 63 1.52 1.21 3.84
CA LYS A 63 0.88 2.53 3.77
C LYS A 63 1.44 3.51 4.82
N LYS A 64 1.57 3.07 6.07
CA LYS A 64 2.12 3.90 7.15
C LYS A 64 3.62 4.11 6.97
N GLY A 65 4.36 3.09 6.54
CA GLY A 65 5.78 3.15 6.27
C GLY A 65 6.14 4.05 5.09
N THR A 66 5.37 4.01 3.99
CA THR A 66 5.54 4.94 2.88
C THR A 66 5.18 6.36 3.27
N LEU A 67 4.11 6.56 4.04
CA LEU A 67 3.74 7.89 4.53
C LEU A 67 4.84 8.47 5.42
N VAL A 68 5.35 7.69 6.38
CA VAL A 68 6.44 8.10 7.27
C VAL A 68 7.72 8.40 6.49
N SER A 69 8.09 7.56 5.50
CA SER A 69 9.27 7.81 4.68
C SER A 69 9.10 9.05 3.81
N LEU A 70 7.91 9.28 3.24
CA LEU A 70 7.60 10.48 2.48
C LEU A 70 7.69 11.73 3.36
N THR A 71 7.16 11.68 4.59
CA THR A 71 7.26 12.76 5.57
C THR A 71 8.71 13.03 5.96
N PHE A 72 9.52 11.98 6.15
CA PHE A 72 10.93 12.13 6.49
C PHE A 72 11.74 12.73 5.33
N ILE A 73 11.45 12.31 4.09
CA ILE A 73 12.04 12.90 2.88
C ILE A 73 11.61 14.36 2.74
N ALA A 74 10.33 14.67 2.94
CA ALA A 74 9.82 16.03 2.89
C ALA A 74 10.49 16.93 3.96
N GLN A 75 10.63 16.44 5.20
CA GLN A 75 11.37 17.15 6.25
C GLN A 75 12.86 17.31 5.92
N ALA A 76 13.50 16.30 5.36
CA ALA A 76 14.91 16.37 4.95
C ALA A 76 15.12 17.36 3.79
N LEU A 77 14.16 17.44 2.85
CA LEU A 77 14.17 18.42 1.77
C LEU A 77 13.91 19.83 2.31
N MET A 78 12.87 20.01 3.15
CA MET A 78 12.56 21.28 3.81
C MET A 78 13.78 21.84 4.54
N ARG A 79 14.44 21.05 5.39
CA ARG A 79 15.66 21.46 6.12
C ARG A 79 16.82 21.89 5.22
N LYS A 80 16.97 21.30 4.02
CA LYS A 80 18.02 21.71 3.06
C LYS A 80 17.64 22.93 2.22
N SER A 81 16.39 23.36 2.30
CA SER A 81 15.78 24.30 1.37
C SER A 81 15.14 25.52 2.04
N GLU A 82 15.32 25.70 3.34
CA GLU A 82 14.82 26.85 4.11
C GLU A 82 15.19 28.21 3.47
N LEU A 83 16.21 28.28 2.60
CA LEU A 83 16.57 29.50 1.86
C LEU A 83 15.96 29.63 0.44
N LYS A 84 15.36 28.58 -0.14
CA LYS A 84 14.86 28.58 -1.54
C LYS A 84 13.46 28.00 -1.73
N LEU A 85 12.90 27.24 -0.78
CA LEU A 85 11.56 26.68 -0.90
C LEU A 85 10.46 27.68 -0.57
N GLU A 86 10.69 28.71 0.25
CA GLU A 86 9.63 29.69 0.57
C GLU A 86 9.10 30.39 -0.70
N THR A 87 9.99 30.85 -1.58
CA THR A 87 9.59 31.50 -2.84
C THR A 87 8.99 30.52 -3.84
N LEU A 88 9.54 29.31 -3.97
CA LEU A 88 9.02 28.30 -4.90
C LEU A 88 7.68 27.69 -4.46
N VAL A 89 7.45 27.50 -3.16
CA VAL A 89 6.18 27.00 -2.61
C VAL A 89 5.13 28.10 -2.67
N ALA A 90 5.47 29.36 -2.36
CA ALA A 90 4.56 30.48 -2.52
C ALA A 90 4.11 30.64 -3.99
N ASP A 91 5.05 30.58 -4.94
CA ASP A 91 4.74 30.65 -6.37
C ASP A 91 3.92 29.45 -6.86
N PHE A 92 4.19 28.26 -6.35
CA PHE A 92 3.42 27.07 -6.67
C PHE A 92 1.99 27.13 -6.11
N LEU A 93 1.83 27.59 -4.87
CA LEU A 93 0.52 27.79 -4.24
C LEU A 93 -0.28 28.88 -4.97
N ASN A 94 0.35 30.00 -5.33
CA ASN A 94 -0.31 31.05 -6.12
C ASN A 94 -0.77 30.52 -7.49
N LYS A 95 0.06 29.76 -8.20
CA LYS A 95 -0.32 29.12 -9.47
C LYS A 95 -1.41 28.07 -9.32
N ALA A 96 -1.41 27.32 -8.22
CA ALA A 96 -2.45 26.34 -7.92
C ALA A 96 -3.78 27.05 -7.60
N VAL A 97 -3.75 28.13 -6.82
CA VAL A 97 -4.92 28.95 -6.49
C VAL A 97 -5.47 29.65 -7.72
N GLU A 98 -4.62 30.19 -8.61
CA GLU A 98 -5.05 30.77 -9.88
C GLU A 98 -5.69 29.73 -10.81
N LYS A 99 -5.12 28.52 -10.91
CA LYS A 99 -5.74 27.44 -11.68
C LYS A 99 -7.10 27.02 -11.11
N ILE A 100 -7.22 26.94 -9.78
CA ILE A 100 -8.49 26.64 -9.12
C ILE A 100 -9.48 27.78 -9.39
N LYS A 101 -9.06 29.05 -9.22
CA LYS A 101 -9.89 30.22 -9.48
C LYS A 101 -10.38 30.28 -10.92
N ASN A 102 -9.54 29.96 -11.91
CA ASN A 102 -9.93 29.93 -13.32
C ASN A 102 -10.93 28.80 -13.63
N ILE A 103 -10.85 27.68 -12.93
CA ILE A 103 -11.83 26.57 -13.02
C ILE A 103 -13.17 26.94 -12.38
N PHE A 104 -13.18 27.80 -11.35
CA PHE A 104 -14.42 28.27 -10.71
C PHE A 104 -15.00 29.55 -11.32
N SER A 105 -14.19 30.42 -11.93
CA SER A 105 -14.61 31.67 -12.59
C SER A 105 -15.06 31.51 -14.05
N SER A 106 -14.99 30.30 -14.62
CA SER A 106 -15.44 29.99 -15.98
C SER A 106 -16.92 29.62 -16.08
N LYS A 107 -17.73 29.93 -15.05
CA LYS A 107 -19.17 29.65 -15.03
C LYS A 107 -20.08 30.88 -15.07
N ASP A 108 -19.52 32.08 -15.25
CA ASP A 108 -20.28 33.30 -15.54
C ASP A 108 -19.82 33.89 -16.88
N GLU A 109 -20.44 33.45 -17.96
CA GLU A 109 -20.58 34.19 -19.23
C GLU A 109 -22.10 34.30 -19.48
N PRO A 110 -22.65 35.37 -20.10
CA PRO A 110 -22.18 35.84 -21.41
C PRO A 110 -22.43 37.33 -21.77
N GLU A 111 -21.93 37.67 -22.98
CA GLU A 111 -22.49 38.60 -23.97
C GLU A 111 -22.74 40.08 -23.60
N ASN A 112 -21.93 40.98 -24.19
CA ASN A 112 -22.49 41.98 -25.10
C ASN A 112 -21.45 42.48 -26.11
N GLN A 113 -21.45 41.88 -27.31
CA GLN A 113 -21.00 42.54 -28.53
C GLN A 113 -22.25 43.06 -29.24
N ALA A 114 -22.49 44.37 -29.17
CA ALA A 114 -23.18 45.20 -30.17
C ALA A 114 -23.49 46.54 -29.49
N ASP A 115 -22.78 47.61 -29.87
CA ASP A 115 -23.39 48.85 -30.37
C ASP A 115 -22.33 49.93 -30.60
N ALA A 116 -22.36 50.50 -31.82
CA ALA A 116 -21.81 51.78 -32.27
C ALA A 116 -20.26 51.89 -32.30
N GLU A 117 -19.55 51.71 -33.43
CA GLU A 117 -19.57 52.56 -34.64
C GLU A 117 -19.99 54.03 -34.40
N VAL A 118 -19.18 54.96 -34.93
CA VAL A 118 -19.22 56.44 -34.81
C VAL A 118 -18.49 56.91 -33.54
N GLU A 119 -17.22 57.30 -33.60
CA GLU A 119 -16.85 58.64 -34.07
C GLU A 119 -15.35 58.67 -34.47
N SER A 120 -15.08 58.32 -35.73
CA SER A 120 -13.90 58.81 -36.45
C SER A 120 -14.32 60.00 -37.30
N ALA A 121 -14.46 61.19 -36.71
CA ALA A 121 -14.43 62.49 -37.41
C ALA A 121 -14.74 63.65 -36.45
N ASN A 122 -13.71 64.26 -35.86
CA ASN A 122 -13.38 65.69 -35.94
C ASN A 122 -12.28 66.10 -34.96
#